data_AF-A0A0K2V6J8-F1
#
_entry.id   AF-A0A0K2V6J8-F1
#
_cell.length_a   1.000
_cell.length_b   1.000
_cell.length_c   1.000
_cell.angle_alpha   90.00
_cell.angle_beta   90.00
_cell.angle_gamma   90.00
#
_symmetry.space_group_name_H-M   'P 1'
#
loop_
_entity.id
_entity.type
_entity.pdbx_description
1 polymer ?
#
loop_
_entity_poly.entity_id
_entity_poly.type
_entity_poly.pdbx_seq_one_letter_code
_entity_poly.pdbx_strand_id
1 'polypeptide(L)'
;MINVSGTMKQIKRNKNGKVVLPKSSALKPCQKSISISSKSLMSLYKYINNEIGLPYKLTSRLNQDYLENFFSRIICIGRNHSHPNAVKAIDFRILVISGTEKIVV
;
A
#
# COMPACT_ATOMS: atom_id res chain seq x y z
N MET A 1 -10.95 5.59 28.45
CA MET A 1 -10.09 4.52 29.01
C MET A 1 -9.52 3.70 27.87
N ILE A 2 -8.27 3.94 27.46
CA ILE A 2 -7.58 3.12 26.46
C ILE A 2 -6.71 2.14 27.24
N ASN A 3 -7.06 0.87 27.18
CA ASN A 3 -6.39 -0.20 27.92
C ASN A 3 -5.07 -0.54 27.21
N VAL A 4 -3.97 0.05 27.66
CA VAL A 4 -2.63 -0.27 27.16
C VAL A 4 -2.17 -1.54 27.87
N SER A 5 -2.61 -2.70 27.38
CA SER A 5 -2.02 -3.99 27.76
C SER A 5 -0.64 -4.12 27.11
N GLY A 6 0.31 -3.37 27.66
CA GLY A 6 1.72 -3.58 27.42
C GLY A 6 2.06 -4.99 27.86
N THR A 7 2.22 -5.90 26.90
CA THR A 7 2.73 -7.25 27.16
C THR A 7 4.15 -7.08 27.68
N MET A 8 4.32 -7.12 29.00
CA MET A 8 5.62 -7.23 29.64
C MET A 8 6.24 -8.56 29.20
N LYS A 9 6.94 -8.55 28.07
CA LYS A 9 7.78 -9.67 27.64
C LYS A 9 8.80 -9.89 28.75
N GLN A 10 8.65 -10.99 29.48
CA GLN A 10 9.54 -11.35 30.57
C GLN A 10 11.00 -11.32 30.09
N ILE A 11 11.82 -10.55 30.78
CA ILE A 11 13.26 -10.43 30.53
C ILE A 11 13.90 -11.77 30.92
N LYS A 12 14.18 -12.64 29.94
CA LYS A 12 14.93 -13.87 30.18
C LYS A 12 16.42 -13.55 30.38
N ARG A 13 16.95 -13.89 31.55
CA ARG A 13 18.39 -13.83 31.86
C ARG A 13 19.04 -15.18 31.58
N ASN A 14 20.23 -15.16 30.97
CA ASN A 14 21.12 -16.32 30.85
C ASN A 14 21.63 -16.73 32.25
N LYS A 15 22.04 -18.01 32.44
CA LYS A 15 22.78 -18.52 33.62
C LYS A 15 23.95 -17.63 34.08
N ASN A 16 24.50 -16.80 33.19
CA ASN A 16 25.58 -15.84 33.44
C ASN A 16 25.09 -14.41 33.76
N GLY A 17 23.83 -14.24 34.13
CA GLY A 17 23.25 -12.93 34.52
C GLY A 17 23.02 -11.94 33.37
N LYS A 18 23.48 -12.22 32.14
CA LYS A 18 23.23 -11.36 30.97
C LYS A 18 21.76 -11.41 30.55
N VAL A 19 21.19 -10.22 30.34
CA VAL A 19 19.88 -10.05 29.70
C VAL A 19 19.99 -10.58 28.27
N VAL A 20 19.26 -11.66 27.97
CA VAL A 20 19.09 -12.13 26.60
C VAL A 20 17.91 -11.37 26.05
N LEU A 21 18.19 -10.34 25.24
CA LEU A 21 17.15 -9.73 24.42
C LEU A 21 16.51 -10.86 23.60
N PRO A 22 15.17 -11.00 23.61
CA PRO A 22 14.53 -11.99 22.75
C PRO A 22 15.01 -11.72 21.32
N LYS A 23 15.50 -12.77 20.62
CA LYS A 23 15.82 -12.71 19.18
C LYS A 23 14.72 -11.88 18.53
N SER A 24 15.08 -10.71 17.98
CA SER A 24 14.12 -9.72 17.53
C SER A 24 13.09 -10.43 16.65
N SER A 25 11.86 -10.55 17.15
CA SER A 25 10.79 -11.19 16.39
C SER A 25 10.71 -10.47 15.06
N ALA A 26 10.84 -11.20 13.95
CA ALA A 26 10.77 -10.62 12.62
C ALA A 26 9.56 -9.69 12.52
N LEU A 27 9.76 -8.49 11.97
CA LEU A 27 8.67 -7.54 11.78
C LEU A 27 7.57 -8.21 10.97
N LYS A 28 6.31 -8.01 11.37
CA LYS A 28 5.17 -8.43 10.55
C LYS A 28 5.24 -7.72 9.19
N PRO A 29 4.74 -8.33 8.10
CA PRO A 29 4.77 -7.72 6.77
C PRO A 29 4.24 -6.28 6.74
N CYS A 30 3.13 -5.99 7.45
CA CYS A 30 2.57 -4.64 7.56
C CYS A 30 3.49 -3.64 8.28
N GLN A 31 4.20 -4.08 9.32
CA GLN A 31 5.15 -3.21 10.04
C GLN A 31 6.36 -2.91 9.17
N LYS A 32 6.84 -3.92 8.43
CA LYS A 32 7.92 -3.77 7.46
C LYS A 32 7.50 -2.84 6.32
N SER A 33 6.27 -2.98 5.79
CA SER A 33 5.79 -2.15 4.69
C SER A 33 5.64 -0.69 5.08
N ILE A 34 5.15 -0.39 6.28
CA ILE A 34 5.10 1.00 6.80
C ILE A 34 6.52 1.58 6.89
N SER A 35 7.47 0.82 7.45
CA SER A 35 8.86 1.27 7.57
C SER A 35 9.51 1.56 6.22
N ILE A 36 9.28 0.70 5.22
CA ILE A 36 9.77 0.89 3.85
C ILE A 36 9.11 2.11 3.22
N SER A 37 7.79 2.23 3.31
CA SER A 37 7.01 3.30 2.67
C SER A 37 7.42 4.68 3.19
N SER A 38 7.63 4.84 4.51
CA SER A 38 8.08 6.11 5.07
C SER A 38 9.48 6.50 4.58
N LYS A 39 10.41 5.54 4.49
CA LYS A 39 11.78 5.77 4.01
C LYS A 39 11.84 6.08 2.51
N SER A 40 11.08 5.32 1.70
CA SER A 40 11.01 5.55 0.26
C SER A 40 10.34 6.88 -0.05
N LEU A 41 9.29 7.25 0.70
CA LEU A 41 8.62 8.53 0.57
C LEU A 41 9.59 9.69 0.84
N MET A 42 10.35 9.65 1.94
CA MET A 42 11.33 10.70 2.22
C MET A 42 12.40 10.81 1.12
N SER A 43 12.91 9.68 0.65
CA SER A 43 13.93 9.62 -0.42
C SER A 43 13.41 10.21 -1.73
N LEU A 44 12.18 9.86 -2.10
CA LEU A 44 11.51 10.40 -3.28
C LEU A 44 11.31 11.92 -3.18
N TYR A 45 10.94 12.44 -2.01
CA TYR A 45 10.81 13.89 -1.83
C TYR A 45 12.13 14.61 -2.04
N LYS A 46 13.22 14.10 -1.45
CA LYS A 46 14.56 14.69 -1.64
C LYS A 46 14.96 14.71 -3.10
N TYR A 47 14.73 13.60 -3.82
CA TYR A 47 15.01 13.51 -5.26
C TYR A 47 14.20 14.53 -6.06
N ILE A 48 12.87 14.57 -5.86
CA ILE A 48 11.98 15.50 -6.58
C ILE A 48 12.36 16.96 -6.30
N ASN A 49 12.69 17.28 -5.04
CA ASN A 49 13.05 18.64 -4.66
C ASN A 49 14.42 19.06 -5.22
N ASN A 50 15.41 18.17 -5.18
CA ASN A 50 16.79 18.52 -5.54
C ASN A 50 17.04 18.42 -7.05
N GLU A 51 16.50 17.39 -7.71
CA GLU A 51 16.79 17.10 -9.13
C GLU A 51 15.76 17.71 -10.08
N ILE A 52 14.49 17.79 -9.66
CA ILE A 52 13.38 18.30 -10.51
C ILE A 52 13.01 19.74 -10.12
N GLY A 53 13.35 20.19 -8.91
CA GLY A 53 13.02 21.53 -8.42
C GLY A 53 11.55 21.71 -8.03
N LEU A 54 10.82 20.61 -7.76
CA LEU A 54 9.42 20.67 -7.34
C LEU A 54 9.32 20.70 -5.80
N PRO A 55 8.66 21.72 -5.21
CA PRO A 55 8.66 21.92 -3.76
C PRO A 55 7.69 21.01 -3.01
N TYR A 56 6.82 20.28 -3.71
CA TYR A 56 5.85 19.37 -3.09
C TYR A 56 5.57 18.15 -3.97
N LYS A 57 4.92 17.16 -3.37
CA LYS A 57 4.40 15.96 -4.06
C LYS A 57 3.00 15.64 -3.58
N LEU A 58 2.20 15.05 -4.47
CA LEU A 58 0.86 14.58 -4.15
C LEU A 58 0.91 13.11 -3.74
N THR A 59 0.84 12.84 -2.44
CA THR A 59 0.87 11.46 -1.92
C THR A 59 -0.36 10.64 -2.33
N SER A 60 -1.47 11.29 -2.67
CA SER A 60 -2.66 10.65 -3.25
C SER A 60 -2.42 9.96 -4.59
N ARG A 61 -1.28 10.24 -5.26
CA ARG A 61 -0.87 9.56 -6.50
C ARG A 61 0.09 8.39 -6.26
N LEU A 62 0.46 8.12 -5.00
CA LEU A 62 1.42 7.08 -4.62
C LEU A 62 0.73 5.85 -3.99
N ASN A 63 -0.55 5.64 -4.30
CA ASN A 63 -1.36 4.51 -3.87
C ASN A 63 -1.87 3.71 -5.08
N GLN A 64 -2.58 2.60 -4.80
CA GLN A 64 -3.16 1.73 -5.83
C GLN A 64 -4.62 2.07 -6.15
N ASP A 65 -5.21 3.08 -5.51
CA ASP A 65 -6.61 3.44 -5.63
C ASP A 65 -7.03 3.72 -7.09
N TYR A 66 -6.16 4.34 -7.90
CA TYR A 66 -6.45 4.55 -9.32
C TYR A 66 -6.62 3.23 -10.08
N LEU A 67 -5.80 2.23 -9.76
CA LEU A 67 -5.87 0.90 -10.36
C LEU A 67 -7.08 0.12 -9.83
N GLU A 68 -7.38 0.24 -8.54
CA GLU A 68 -8.56 -0.39 -7.94
C GLU A 68 -9.86 0.18 -8.53
N ASN A 69 -9.96 1.51 -8.63
CA ASN A 69 -11.08 2.21 -9.27
C ASN A 69 -11.23 1.81 -10.74
N PHE A 70 -10.12 1.61 -11.43
CA PHE A 70 -10.11 1.11 -12.81
C PHE A 70 -10.72 -0.29 -12.90
N PHE A 71 -10.32 -1.21 -12.02
CA PHE A 71 -10.92 -2.54 -11.97
C PHE A 71 -12.39 -2.52 -11.59
N SER A 72 -12.82 -1.63 -10.68
CA SER A 72 -14.23 -1.43 -10.38
C SER A 72 -15.03 -1.03 -11.61
N ARG A 73 -14.49 -0.12 -12.44
CA ARG A 73 -15.14 0.29 -13.71
C ARG A 73 -15.27 -0.88 -14.68
N ILE A 74 -14.24 -1.71 -14.81
CA ILE A 74 -14.30 -2.92 -15.66
C ILE A 74 -15.40 -3.86 -15.16
N ILE A 75 -15.49 -4.10 -13.86
CA ILE A 75 -16.52 -4.96 -13.28
C ILE A 75 -17.92 -4.38 -13.54
N CYS A 76 -18.10 -3.06 -13.43
CA CYS A 76 -19.39 -2.40 -13.68
C CYS A 76 -19.90 -2.56 -15.12
N ILE A 77 -19.02 -2.62 -16.13
CA ILE A 77 -19.42 -2.86 -17.53
C ILE A 77 -20.13 -4.22 -17.67
N GLY A 78 -19.71 -5.22 -16.88
CA GLY A 78 -20.20 -6.59 -16.97
C GLY A 78 -21.62 -6.86 -16.45
N ARG A 79 -22.36 -5.83 -15.95
CA ARG A 79 -23.72 -5.80 -15.35
C ARG A 79 -24.06 -6.89 -14.31
N ASN A 80 -23.95 -8.16 -14.68
CA ASN A 80 -24.38 -9.33 -13.89
C ASN A 80 -23.21 -10.22 -13.40
N HIS A 81 -21.95 -9.80 -13.58
CA HIS A 81 -20.79 -10.66 -13.31
C HIS A 81 -19.81 -9.98 -12.35
N SER A 82 -19.89 -10.35 -11.08
CA SER A 82 -19.01 -9.83 -10.02
C SER A 82 -17.56 -10.31 -10.15
N HIS A 83 -17.30 -11.33 -10.98
CA HIS A 83 -15.98 -11.92 -11.17
C HIS A 83 -15.64 -11.97 -12.66
N PRO A 84 -14.75 -11.10 -13.15
CA PRO A 84 -14.31 -11.13 -14.53
C PRO A 84 -13.45 -12.37 -14.77
N ASN A 85 -13.77 -13.15 -15.81
CA ASN A 85 -12.90 -14.21 -16.32
C ASN A 85 -11.91 -13.61 -17.33
N ALA A 86 -10.78 -14.26 -17.60
CA ALA A 86 -9.74 -13.79 -18.52
C ALA A 86 -10.28 -13.44 -19.93
N VAL A 87 -11.32 -14.14 -20.39
CA VAL A 87 -12.00 -13.87 -21.67
C VAL A 87 -12.72 -12.52 -21.68
N LYS A 88 -13.14 -12.00 -20.52
CA LYS A 88 -13.80 -10.69 -20.36
C LYS A 88 -12.83 -9.52 -20.29
N ALA A 89 -11.54 -9.74 -20.51
CA ALA A 89 -10.59 -8.67 -20.83
C ALA A 89 -11.00 -7.88 -22.10
N ILE A 90 -12.00 -8.33 -22.85
CA ILE A 90 -12.66 -7.54 -23.90
C ILE A 90 -13.35 -6.28 -23.32
N ASP A 91 -13.85 -6.30 -22.08
CA ASP A 91 -14.45 -5.12 -21.44
C ASP A 91 -13.39 -4.03 -21.20
N PHE A 92 -12.13 -4.42 -20.94
CA PHE A 92 -10.99 -3.50 -20.94
C PHE A 92 -10.80 -2.85 -22.32
N ARG A 93 -10.94 -3.63 -23.40
CA ARG A 93 -10.87 -3.10 -24.77
C ARG A 93 -11.98 -2.09 -25.04
N ILE A 94 -13.21 -2.33 -24.57
CA ILE A 94 -14.32 -1.38 -24.68
C ILE A 94 -13.96 -0.07 -23.97
N LEU A 95 -13.40 -0.13 -22.75
CA LEU A 95 -13.00 1.05 -21.99
C LEU A 95 -11.86 1.83 -22.68
N VAL A 96 -10.89 1.14 -23.29
CA VAL A 96 -9.78 1.76 -24.03
C VAL A 96 -10.27 2.42 -25.32
N ILE A 97 -11.17 1.77 -26.08
CA ILE A 97 -11.71 2.31 -27.34
C ILE A 97 -12.66 3.48 -27.09
N SER A 98 -13.44 3.43 -26.00
CA SER A 98 -14.41 4.48 -25.68
C SER A 98 -13.76 5.83 -25.34
N GLY A 99 -12.44 5.85 -25.10
CA GLY A 99 -11.71 7.07 -24.75
C GLY A 99 -12.08 7.59 -23.35
N THR A 100 -11.11 8.22 -22.70
CA THR A 100 -11.21 8.73 -21.31
C THR A 100 -12.13 9.93 -21.12
N GLU A 101 -13.05 10.23 -22.05
CA GLU A 101 -13.70 11.54 -22.05
C GLU A 101 -14.96 11.64 -21.21
N LYS A 102 -15.82 10.61 -21.08
CA LYS A 102 -17.08 10.78 -20.34
C LYS A 102 -17.62 9.49 -19.77
N ILE A 103 -17.14 9.08 -18.60
CA ILE A 103 -17.95 8.25 -17.69
C ILE A 103 -17.77 8.84 -16.29
N VAL A 104 -18.58 9.87 -16.03
CA VAL A 104 -18.92 10.37 -14.69
C VAL A 104 -19.92 9.36 -14.13
N VAL A 105 -19.52 8.71 -13.03
CA VAL A 105 -20.44 8.06 -12.09
C VAL A 105 -20.27 8.78 -10.78
#